data_AF-A0A428YC77-F1
#
_entry.id   AF-A0A428YC77-F1
#
_cell.length_a   1.000
_cell.length_b   1.000
_cell.length_c   1.000
_cell.angle_alpha   90.00
_cell.angle_beta   90.00
_cell.angle_gamma   90.00
#
_symmetry.space_group_name_H-M   'P 1'
#
loop_
_entity.id
_entity.type
_entity.pdbx_description
1 polymer ?
#
loop_
_entity_poly.entity_id
_entity_poly.type
_entity_poly.pdbx_seq_one_letter_code
_entity_poly.pdbx_strand_id
1 'polypeptide(L)'
;MFTAATTNLITTVLGPDTGPQVLRRRHAEGSAEDHLAGLVLDAARRVSELEENLRQRVGSVAGVLTRLTATLDAGQSGNPHGVLQSTGLDIDLLAARHAEAHHWLVATLSAYRTATAGQ
;
A
#
# COMPACT_ATOMS: atom_id res chain seq x y z
N MET A 1 2.78 11.05 1.31
CA MET A 1 3.90 10.83 0.37
C MET A 1 3.67 9.48 -0.30
N PHE A 2 3.95 9.33 -1.59
CA PHE A 2 3.80 8.03 -2.26
C PHE A 2 5.01 7.15 -2.01
N THR A 3 4.81 5.85 -1.83
CA THR A 3 5.91 4.87 -1.80
C THR A 3 6.50 4.72 -3.21
N ALA A 4 7.73 4.19 -3.28
CA ALA A 4 8.36 3.86 -4.55
C ALA A 4 7.53 2.84 -5.36
N ALA A 5 6.99 1.82 -4.69
CA ALA A 5 6.15 0.82 -5.34
C ALA A 5 4.85 1.41 -5.90
N THR A 6 4.17 2.26 -5.14
CA THR A 6 2.97 2.95 -5.64
C THR A 6 3.29 3.88 -6.81
N THR A 7 4.41 4.61 -6.74
CA THR A 7 4.85 5.47 -7.84
C THR A 7 5.13 4.67 -9.11
N ASN A 8 5.83 3.53 -8.97
CA ASN A 8 6.09 2.61 -10.08
C ASN A 8 4.81 2.00 -10.63
N LEU A 9 3.80 1.72 -9.80
CA LEU A 9 2.52 1.21 -10.25
C LEU A 9 1.82 2.21 -11.19
N ILE A 10 1.77 3.48 -10.77
CA ILE A 10 1.15 4.55 -11.56
C ILE A 10 1.85 4.68 -12.91
N THR A 11 3.19 4.75 -12.93
CA THR A 11 3.96 4.88 -14.18
C THR A 11 3.88 3.62 -15.04
N THR A 12 3.75 2.43 -14.44
CA THR A 12 3.56 1.18 -15.20
C THR A 12 2.22 1.15 -15.93
N VAL A 13 1.14 1.59 -15.28
CA VAL A 13 -0.21 1.52 -15.87
C VAL A 13 -0.47 2.69 -16.83
N LEU A 14 -0.08 3.91 -16.45
CA LEU A 14 -0.36 5.14 -17.19
C LEU A 14 0.76 5.60 -18.13
N GLY A 15 1.91 4.91 -18.11
CA GLY A 15 3.09 5.25 -18.89
C GLY A 15 4.18 5.95 -18.07
N PRO A 16 5.46 5.82 -18.49
CA PRO A 16 6.62 6.22 -17.71
C PRO A 16 6.66 7.72 -17.39
N ASP A 17 6.08 8.55 -18.25
CA ASP A 17 6.04 10.00 -18.10
C ASP A 17 4.89 10.49 -17.20
N THR A 18 3.96 9.60 -16.80
CA THR A 18 2.77 9.96 -16.02
C THR A 18 2.98 9.75 -14.52
N GLY A 19 3.95 10.45 -13.94
CA GLY A 19 4.17 10.45 -12.48
C GLY A 19 3.02 11.11 -11.70
N PRO A 20 2.94 10.96 -10.36
CA PRO A 20 1.84 11.50 -9.55
C PRO A 20 1.67 13.03 -9.67
N GLN A 21 2.78 13.77 -9.80
CA GLN A 21 2.73 15.22 -10.00
C GLN A 21 2.26 15.61 -11.40
N VAL A 22 2.66 14.83 -12.41
CA VAL A 22 2.22 15.04 -13.80
C VAL A 22 0.73 14.75 -13.91
N LEU A 23 0.27 13.64 -13.31
CA LEU A 23 -1.14 13.25 -13.27
C LEU A 23 -2.01 14.36 -12.65
N ARG A 24 -1.55 14.99 -11.58
CA ARG A 24 -2.27 16.08 -10.89
C ARG A 24 -2.39 17.37 -11.72
N ARG A 25 -1.50 17.57 -12.69
CA ARG A 25 -1.48 18.77 -13.54
C ARG A 25 -1.91 18.48 -14.98
N ARG A 26 -2.32 17.24 -15.25
CA ARG A 26 -2.59 16.77 -16.61
C ARG A 26 -3.88 17.36 -17.18
N HIS A 27 -4.83 17.66 -16.31
CA HIS A 27 -6.17 18.11 -16.70
C HIS A 27 -6.43 19.53 -16.24
N ALA A 28 -7.39 20.18 -16.90
CA ALA A 28 -7.84 21.50 -16.50
C ALA A 28 -8.51 21.43 -15.13
N GLU A 29 -8.14 22.34 -14.23
CA GLU A 29 -8.69 22.39 -12.87
C GLU A 29 -10.22 22.46 -12.89
N GLY A 30 -10.85 21.58 -12.10
CA GLY A 30 -12.31 21.50 -12.03
C GLY A 30 -12.99 20.68 -13.14
N SER A 31 -12.23 20.15 -14.11
CA SER A 31 -12.79 19.21 -15.10
C SER A 31 -13.17 17.88 -14.44
N ALA A 32 -13.98 17.07 -15.13
CA ALA A 32 -14.32 15.73 -14.65
C ALA A 32 -13.06 14.84 -14.57
N GLU A 33 -12.15 14.99 -15.52
CA GLU A 33 -10.88 14.28 -15.58
C GLU A 33 -9.93 14.69 -14.46
N ASP A 34 -9.91 15.96 -14.07
CA ASP A 34 -9.17 16.45 -12.90
C ASP A 34 -9.68 15.83 -11.60
N HIS A 35 -11.01 15.77 -11.42
CA HIS A 35 -11.62 15.08 -10.28
C HIS A 35 -11.29 13.58 -10.27
N LEU A 36 -11.35 12.92 -11.43
CA LEU A 36 -10.98 11.51 -11.55
C LEU A 36 -9.49 11.29 -11.24
N ALA A 37 -8.60 12.15 -11.73
CA ALA A 37 -7.18 12.10 -11.41
C ALA A 37 -6.95 12.30 -9.90
N GLY A 38 -7.69 13.20 -9.26
CA GLY A 38 -7.68 13.40 -7.81
C GLY A 38 -8.06 12.14 -7.04
N LEU A 39 -9.16 11.47 -7.44
CA LEU A 39 -9.60 10.21 -6.83
C LEU A 39 -8.57 9.08 -7.00
N VAL A 40 -7.95 8.97 -8.18
CA VAL A 40 -6.86 8.02 -8.46
C VAL A 40 -5.68 8.28 -7.54
N LEU A 41 -5.27 9.55 -7.38
CA LEU A 41 -4.15 9.93 -6.51
C LEU A 41 -4.46 9.66 -5.03
N ASP A 42 -5.70 9.87 -4.59
CA ASP A 42 -6.11 9.55 -3.24
C ASP A 42 -6.14 8.04 -2.97
N ALA A 43 -6.63 7.24 -3.93
CA ALA A 43 -6.57 5.78 -3.86
C ALA A 43 -5.11 5.29 -3.79
N ALA A 44 -4.24 5.83 -4.64
CA ALA A 44 -2.80 5.55 -4.61
C ALA A 44 -2.17 5.91 -3.26
N ARG A 45 -2.55 7.05 -2.67
CA ARG A 45 -2.04 7.46 -1.36
C ARG A 45 -2.42 6.47 -0.27
N ARG A 46 -3.65 5.98 -0.27
CA ARG A 46 -4.11 4.96 0.70
C ARG A 46 -3.35 3.64 0.55
N VAL A 47 -3.03 3.23 -0.67
CA VAL A 47 -2.19 2.04 -0.92
C VAL A 47 -0.77 2.26 -0.39
N SER A 48 -0.17 3.41 -0.64
CA SER A 48 1.14 3.78 -0.06
C SER A 48 1.14 3.73 1.47
N GLU A 49 0.09 4.23 2.11
CA GLU A 49 -0.07 4.19 3.56
C GLU A 49 -0.22 2.75 4.08
N LEU A 50 -0.97 1.89 3.37
CA LEU A 50 -1.09 0.48 3.72
C LEU A 50 0.24 -0.27 3.58
N GLU A 51 1.00 0.01 2.53
CA GLU A 51 2.33 -0.59 2.29
C GLU A 51 3.32 -0.17 3.38
N GLU A 52 3.33 1.10 3.77
CA GLU A 52 4.13 1.61 4.90
C GLU A 52 3.76 0.90 6.21
N ASN A 53 2.46 0.80 6.50
CA ASN A 53 1.98 0.11 7.70
C ASN A 53 2.37 -1.37 7.72
N LEU A 54 2.28 -2.06 6.57
CA LEU A 54 2.70 -3.45 6.45
C LEU A 54 4.20 -3.58 6.72
N ARG A 55 5.03 -2.74 6.10
CA ARG A 55 6.49 -2.74 6.31
C ARG A 55 6.86 -2.43 7.76
N GLN A 56 6.19 -1.48 8.41
CA GLN A 56 6.41 -1.17 9.82
C GLN A 56 5.99 -2.33 10.74
N ARG A 57 4.85 -2.98 10.46
CA ARG A 57 4.42 -4.18 11.21
C ARG A 57 5.43 -5.30 11.06
N VAL A 58 5.83 -5.63 9.84
CA VAL A 58 6.84 -6.67 9.55
C VAL A 58 8.17 -6.36 10.25
N GLY A 59 8.63 -5.12 10.21
CA GLY A 59 9.83 -4.70 10.94
C GLY A 59 9.68 -4.84 12.46
N SER A 60 8.50 -4.54 13.01
CA SER A 60 8.22 -4.68 14.44
C SER A 60 8.14 -6.15 14.89
N VAL A 61 7.72 -7.06 14.01
CA VAL A 61 7.66 -8.51 14.29
C VAL A 61 9.04 -9.07 14.60
N ALA A 62 10.10 -8.62 13.91
CA ALA A 62 11.46 -9.02 14.24
C ALA A 62 11.79 -8.70 15.71
N GLY A 63 11.41 -7.52 16.21
CA GLY A 63 11.60 -7.14 17.61
C GLY A 63 10.72 -7.89 18.62
N VAL A 64 9.55 -8.38 18.19
CA VAL A 64 8.71 -9.29 18.99
C VAL A 64 9.36 -10.67 19.08
N LEU A 65 9.86 -11.20 17.97
CA LEU A 65 10.57 -12.48 17.91
C LEU A 65 11.84 -12.47 18.77
N THR A 66 12.68 -11.43 18.67
CA THR A 66 13.88 -11.30 19.52
C THR A 66 13.55 -11.29 21.01
N ARG A 67 12.49 -10.56 21.42
CA ARG A 67 12.05 -10.53 22.82
C ARG A 67 11.50 -11.87 23.30
N LEU A 68 10.73 -12.55 22.44
CA LEU A 68 10.22 -13.89 22.73
C LEU A 68 11.36 -14.88 22.95
N THR A 69 12.36 -14.90 22.06
CA THR A 69 13.54 -15.76 22.20
C THR A 69 14.26 -15.49 23.52
N ALA A 70 14.53 -14.22 23.85
CA ALA A 70 15.18 -13.86 25.12
C ALA A 70 14.38 -14.28 26.36
N THR A 71 13.04 -14.23 26.29
CA THR A 71 12.14 -14.63 27.39
C THR A 71 12.14 -16.15 27.57
N LEU A 72 12.17 -16.90 26.47
CA LEU A 72 12.29 -18.36 26.45
C LEU A 72 13.66 -18.81 26.98
N ASP A 73 14.74 -18.17 26.54
CA ASP A 73 16.11 -18.47 27.00
C ASP A 73 16.29 -18.19 28.49
N ALA A 74 15.58 -17.18 29.02
CA ALA A 74 15.56 -16.86 30.45
C ALA A 74 14.67 -17.80 31.28
N GLY A 75 14.04 -18.81 30.68
CA GLY A 75 13.19 -19.78 31.36
C GLY A 75 11.90 -19.20 31.96
N GLN A 76 11.47 -18.02 31.52
CA GLN A 76 10.26 -17.38 32.02
C GLN A 76 9.00 -18.02 31.42
N SER A 77 7.96 -18.22 32.22
CA SER A 77 6.67 -18.69 31.73
C SER A 77 6.00 -17.60 30.91
N GLY A 78 5.97 -17.77 29.58
CA GLY A 78 5.24 -16.92 28.65
C GLY A 78 4.24 -17.72 27.80
N ASN A 79 3.42 -17.02 27.01
CA ASN A 79 2.58 -17.63 25.95
C ASN A 79 3.17 -17.31 24.56
N PRO A 80 4.33 -17.90 24.20
CA PRO A 80 5.01 -17.60 22.94
C PRO A 80 4.16 -17.95 21.73
N HIS A 81 3.40 -19.06 21.79
CA HIS A 81 2.56 -19.51 20.70
C HIS A 81 1.39 -18.55 20.43
N GLY A 82 0.74 -18.05 21.47
CA GLY A 82 -0.33 -17.05 21.32
C GLY A 82 0.17 -15.74 20.70
N VAL A 83 1.36 -15.27 21.12
CA VAL A 83 1.96 -14.06 20.55
C VAL A 83 2.33 -14.28 19.08
N LEU A 84 2.93 -15.42 18.74
CA LEU A 84 3.27 -15.76 17.35
C LEU A 84 2.03 -15.87 16.46
N GLN A 85 0.98 -16.56 16.93
CA GLN A 85 -0.27 -16.72 16.19
C GLN A 85 -0.98 -15.38 15.96
N SER A 86 -1.12 -14.56 17.01
CA SER A 86 -1.75 -13.23 16.87
C SER A 86 -0.96 -12.34 15.91
N THR A 87 0.36 -12.34 16.02
CA THR A 87 1.24 -11.52 15.17
C THR A 87 1.19 -11.98 13.71
N GLY A 88 1.15 -13.30 13.48
CA GLY A 88 0.99 -13.87 12.13
C GLY A 88 -0.35 -13.48 11.50
N LEU A 89 -1.46 -13.65 12.23
CA LEU A 89 -2.80 -13.26 11.76
C LEU A 89 -2.90 -11.78 11.40
N ASP A 90 -2.27 -10.91 12.21
CA ASP A 90 -2.25 -9.46 11.94
C ASP A 90 -1.47 -9.10 10.66
N ILE A 91 -0.39 -9.81 10.36
CA ILE A 91 0.36 -9.65 9.11
C ILE A 91 -0.48 -10.15 7.93
N ASP A 92 -1.06 -11.34 8.03
CA ASP A 92 -1.84 -11.95 6.96
C ASP A 92 -3.04 -11.09 6.58
N LEU A 93 -3.74 -10.55 7.57
CA LEU A 93 -4.87 -9.64 7.36
C LEU A 93 -4.43 -8.35 6.64
N LEU A 94 -3.30 -7.75 7.04
CA LEU A 94 -2.78 -6.57 6.38
C LEU A 94 -2.30 -6.86 4.96
N ALA A 95 -1.65 -7.99 4.73
CA ALA A 95 -1.20 -8.42 3.42
C ALA A 95 -2.39 -8.62 2.48
N ALA A 96 -3.47 -9.25 2.95
CA ALA A 96 -4.71 -9.42 2.19
C ALA A 96 -5.34 -8.07 1.81
N ARG A 97 -5.45 -7.14 2.78
CA ARG A 97 -5.98 -5.78 2.52
C ARG A 97 -5.11 -5.00 1.56
N HIS A 98 -3.79 -5.13 1.66
CA HIS A 98 -2.86 -4.51 0.73
C HIS A 98 -3.02 -5.07 -0.69
N ALA A 99 -3.12 -6.40 -0.84
CA ALA A 99 -3.33 -7.05 -2.13
C ALA A 99 -4.64 -6.61 -2.80
N GLU A 100 -5.72 -6.55 -2.03
CA GLU A 100 -7.02 -6.08 -2.51
C GLU A 100 -6.97 -4.59 -2.93
N ALA A 101 -6.42 -3.72 -2.09
CA ALA A 101 -6.30 -2.30 -2.40
C ALA A 101 -5.42 -2.06 -3.65
N HIS A 102 -4.34 -2.84 -3.80
CA HIS A 102 -3.50 -2.82 -4.99
C HIS A 102 -4.28 -3.24 -6.25
N HIS A 103 -5.06 -4.32 -6.17
CA HIS A 103 -5.91 -4.76 -7.28
C HIS A 103 -6.89 -3.67 -7.73
N TRP A 104 -7.60 -3.06 -6.78
CA TRP A 104 -8.54 -1.97 -7.07
C TRP A 104 -7.85 -0.73 -7.65
N LEU A 105 -6.65 -0.40 -7.18
CA LEU A 105 -5.88 0.71 -7.73
C LEU A 105 -5.48 0.46 -9.19
N VAL A 106 -5.04 -0.75 -9.53
CA VAL A 106 -4.72 -1.12 -10.92
C VAL A 106 -5.97 -1.03 -11.82
N ALA A 107 -7.11 -1.54 -11.35
CA ALA A 107 -8.37 -1.45 -12.07
C ALA A 107 -8.77 0.02 -12.31
N THR A 108 -8.66 0.86 -11.29
CA THR A 108 -9.00 2.29 -11.36
C THR A 108 -8.06 3.05 -12.31
N LEU A 109 -6.75 2.82 -12.23
CA LEU A 109 -5.76 3.40 -13.14
C LEU A 109 -6.03 2.98 -14.60
N SER A 110 -6.38 1.72 -14.82
CA SER A 110 -6.72 1.20 -16.15
C SER A 110 -7.99 1.84 -16.70
N ALA A 111 -9.03 1.97 -15.88
CA ALA A 111 -10.27 2.64 -16.26
C ALA A 111 -10.05 4.12 -16.58
N TYR A 112 -9.26 4.82 -15.76
CA TYR A 112 -8.86 6.20 -16.00
C TYR A 112 -8.10 6.35 -17.32
N ARG A 113 -7.14 5.45 -17.61
CA ARG A 113 -6.41 5.44 -18.88
C ARG A 113 -7.36 5.28 -20.06
N THR A 114 -8.31 4.34 -20.00
CA THR A 114 -9.28 4.13 -21.08
C THR A 114 -10.19 5.34 -21.27
N ALA A 115 -10.65 5.95 -20.17
CA ALA A 115 -11.53 7.14 -20.23
C ALA A 115 -10.83 8.37 -20.82
N THR A 116 -9.50 8.48 -20.65
CA THR A 116 -8.71 9.64 -21.09
C THR A 116 -7.94 9.40 -22.40
N ALA A 117 -7.96 8.17 -22.95
CA ALA A 117 -7.28 7.84 -24.20
C ALA A 117 -8.03 8.28 -25.48
N GLY A 118 -9.26 8.80 -25.34
CA GLY A 118 -10.11 9.24 -26.45
C GLY A 118 -10.14 10.76 -26.69
N GLN A 119 -9.27 11.52 -26.02
CA GLN A 119 -9.07 12.97 -26.19
C GLN A 119 -7.67 13.22 -26.76
#